data_AF-A0A2D6NVE2-F1
#
_entry.id   AF-A0A2D6NVE2-F1
#
_cell.length_a   1.000
_cell.length_b   1.000
_cell.length_c   1.000
_cell.angle_alpha   90.00
_cell.angle_beta   90.00
_cell.angle_gamma   90.00
#
_symmetry.space_group_name_H-M   'P 1'
#
loop_
_entity.id
_entity.type
_entity.pdbx_description
1 polymer ?
#
loop_
_entity_poly.entity_id
_entity_poly.type
_entity_poly.pdbx_seq_one_letter_code
_entity_poly.pdbx_strand_id
1 'polypeptide(L)'
;MKVYWIIILLIFAFIIQITILPFLGIFNNYFNLLLFISLISVIIYPVKRFLFITWFSSLLLSLYSNIFFGVLIVFFILSSLVTYILYKKLFPQTNFIFIILSILAGLLSFEILNMLLQYAI
;
A
#
# COMPACT_ATOMS: atom_id res chain seq x y z
N MET A 1 3.62 -20.01 9.32
CA MET A 1 3.92 -19.03 10.39
C MET A 1 4.22 -17.61 9.89
N LYS A 2 5.01 -17.37 8.82
CA LYS A 2 5.42 -16.00 8.43
C LYS A 2 4.29 -15.05 7.99
N VAL A 3 3.25 -15.54 7.29
CA VAL A 3 2.16 -14.67 6.75
C VAL A 3 1.18 -14.20 7.84
N TYR A 4 0.88 -15.02 8.84
CA TYR A 4 -0.04 -14.68 9.93
C TYR A 4 0.42 -13.43 10.71
N TRP A 5 1.73 -13.28 10.93
CA TRP A 5 2.30 -12.09 11.58
C TRP A 5 2.05 -10.80 10.80
N ILE A 6 2.01 -10.86 9.47
CA ILE A 6 1.71 -9.68 8.64
C ILE A 6 0.23 -9.33 8.69
N ILE A 7 -0.64 -10.33 8.75
CA ILE A 7 -2.07 -10.09 8.92
C ILE A 7 -2.32 -9.40 10.26
N ILE A 8 -1.68 -9.85 11.34
CA ILE A 8 -1.73 -9.20 12.65
C ILE A 8 -1.20 -7.76 12.55
N LEU A 9 -0.08 -7.55 11.86
CA LEU A 9 0.52 -6.22 11.66
C LEU A 9 -0.40 -5.31 10.83
N LEU A 10 -1.10 -5.83 9.82
CA LEU A 10 -2.09 -5.08 9.04
C LEU A 10 -3.31 -4.69 9.88
N ILE A 11 -3.81 -5.58 10.74
CA ILE A 11 -4.91 -5.26 11.65
C ILE A 11 -4.47 -4.19 12.64
N PHE A 12 -3.26 -4.29 13.19
CA PHE A 12 -2.73 -3.28 14.11
C PHE A 12 -2.56 -1.93 13.41
N ALA A 13 -2.02 -1.91 12.19
CA ALA A 13 -1.90 -0.71 11.38
C ALA A 13 -3.26 -0.10 11.01
N PHE A 14 -4.27 -0.93 10.74
CA PHE A 14 -5.64 -0.49 10.51
C PHE A 14 -6.22 0.21 11.74
N ILE A 15 -6.04 -0.39 12.93
CA ILE A 15 -6.48 0.22 14.20
C ILE A 15 -5.79 1.58 14.39
N ILE A 16 -4.48 1.67 14.18
CA ILE A 16 -3.73 2.94 14.25
C ILE A 16 -4.27 3.94 13.23
N GLN A 17 -4.55 3.49 12.01
CA GLN A 17 -5.02 4.35 10.92
C GLN A 17 -6.40 4.96 11.20
N ILE A 18 -7.29 4.25 11.90
CA ILE A 18 -8.60 4.77 12.27
C ILE A 18 -8.56 5.56 13.58
N THR A 19 -7.74 5.14 14.55
CA THR A 19 -7.81 5.70 15.91
C THR A 19 -6.83 6.84 16.16
N ILE A 20 -5.70 6.91 15.47
CA ILE A 20 -4.63 7.89 15.76
C ILE A 20 -4.50 8.91 14.63
N LEU A 21 -4.51 8.47 13.37
CA LEU A 21 -4.31 9.38 12.23
C LEU A 21 -5.35 10.50 12.13
N PRO A 22 -6.66 10.28 12.37
CA PRO A 22 -7.66 11.36 12.33
C PRO A 22 -7.41 12.46 13.37
N PHE A 23 -6.89 12.10 14.54
CA PHE A 23 -6.60 13.03 15.63
C PHE A 23 -5.28 13.75 15.47
N LEU A 24 -4.36 13.19 14.69
CA LEU A 24 -3.07 13.84 14.41
C LEU A 24 -3.22 15.10 13.57
N GLY A 25 -4.34 15.31 12.84
CA GLY A 25 -4.78 16.61 12.30
C GLY A 25 -3.78 17.43 11.44
N ILE A 26 -2.57 16.94 11.22
CA ILE A 26 -1.42 17.75 10.77
C ILE A 26 -1.13 17.57 9.27
N PHE A 27 -1.85 16.68 8.58
CA PHE A 27 -1.87 16.67 7.11
C PHE A 27 -3.26 16.26 6.62
N ASN A 28 -3.91 17.12 5.83
CA ASN A 28 -5.10 16.77 5.02
C ASN A 28 -4.84 15.58 4.07
N ASN A 29 -3.60 15.11 3.96
CA ASN A 29 -3.20 13.87 3.30
C ASN A 29 -2.95 12.79 4.35
N TYR A 30 -3.97 11.98 4.65
CA TYR A 30 -3.80 10.83 5.53
C TYR A 30 -2.85 9.81 4.87
N PHE A 31 -1.62 9.71 5.39
CA PHE A 31 -0.67 8.70 4.97
C PHE A 31 -1.28 7.30 5.11
N ASN A 32 -1.37 6.57 4.00
CA ASN A 32 -2.04 5.27 3.96
C ASN A 32 -1.11 4.16 4.48
N LEU A 33 -1.14 3.91 5.80
CA LEU A 33 -0.31 2.89 6.46
C LEU A 33 -0.54 1.49 5.87
N LEU A 34 -1.79 1.15 5.54
CA LEU A 34 -2.13 -0.14 4.92
C LEU A 34 -1.45 -0.32 3.56
N LEU A 35 -1.41 0.75 2.75
CA LEU A 35 -0.70 0.73 1.48
C LEU A 35 0.80 0.56 1.71
N PHE A 36 1.39 1.31 2.63
CA PHE A 36 2.82 1.23 2.93
C PHE A 36 3.26 -0.19 3.31
N ILE A 37 2.53 -0.85 4.22
CA ILE A 37 2.82 -2.23 4.61
C ILE A 37 2.65 -3.20 3.43
N SER A 38 1.64 -2.99 2.60
CA SER A 38 1.43 -3.80 1.40
C SER A 38 2.61 -3.68 0.42
N LEU A 39 3.16 -2.48 0.21
CA LEU A 39 4.32 -2.25 -0.65
C LEU A 39 5.60 -2.87 -0.09
N ILE A 40 5.82 -2.81 1.23
CA ILE A 40 6.94 -3.52 1.86
C ILE A 40 6.82 -5.03 1.62
N SER A 41 5.61 -5.57 1.66
CA SER A 41 5.39 -7.00 1.44
C SER A 41 5.78 -7.46 0.03
N VAL A 42 5.70 -6.57 -0.97
CA VAL A 42 6.11 -6.85 -2.36
C VAL A 42 7.60 -7.19 -2.45
N ILE A 43 8.42 -6.59 -1.59
CA ILE A 43 9.87 -6.79 -1.55
C ILE A 43 10.24 -8.10 -0.83
N ILE A 44 9.52 -8.42 0.25
CA ILE A 44 9.86 -9.54 1.13
C ILE A 44 9.28 -10.88 0.62
N TYR A 45 8.12 -10.84 -0.06
CA TYR A 45 7.36 -12.04 -0.38
C TYR A 45 7.27 -12.35 -1.88
N PRO A 46 7.13 -13.64 -2.25
CA PRO A 46 6.85 -14.02 -3.63
C PRO A 46 5.47 -13.50 -4.08
N VAL A 47 5.30 -13.37 -5.40
CA VAL A 47 4.15 -12.74 -6.05
C VAL A 47 2.79 -13.19 -5.49
N LYS A 48 2.59 -14.51 -5.39
CA LYS A 48 1.33 -15.07 -4.89
C LYS A 48 0.95 -14.58 -3.48
N ARG A 49 1.94 -14.31 -2.62
CA ARG A 49 1.71 -13.91 -1.23
C ARG A 49 1.48 -12.41 -1.08
N PHE A 50 2.23 -11.56 -1.80
CA PHE A 50 1.95 -10.12 -1.73
C PHE A 50 0.60 -9.78 -2.36
N LEU A 51 0.13 -10.53 -3.37
CA LEU A 51 -1.22 -10.34 -3.93
C LEU A 51 -2.32 -10.57 -2.89
N PHE A 52 -2.16 -11.55 -2.01
CA PHE A 52 -3.08 -11.75 -0.90
C PHE A 52 -3.03 -10.60 0.12
N ILE A 53 -1.83 -10.11 0.44
CA ILE A 53 -1.62 -9.00 1.39
C ILE A 53 -2.24 -7.71 0.83
N THR A 54 -2.02 -7.42 -0.45
CA THR A 54 -2.59 -6.25 -1.15
C THR A 54 -4.11 -6.32 -1.24
N TRP A 55 -4.67 -7.50 -1.56
CA TRP A 55 -6.11 -7.75 -1.49
C TRP A 55 -6.66 -7.45 -0.09
N PHE A 56 -6.04 -8.00 0.96
CA PHE A 56 -6.51 -7.81 2.34
C PHE A 56 -6.37 -6.35 2.81
N SER A 57 -5.28 -5.67 2.47
CA SER A 57 -5.10 -4.24 2.74
C SER A 57 -6.16 -3.39 2.05
N SER A 58 -6.48 -3.69 0.79
CA SER A 58 -7.53 -2.96 0.05
C SER A 58 -8.92 -3.19 0.64
N LEU A 59 -9.18 -4.39 1.17
CA LEU A 59 -10.43 -4.71 1.86
C LEU A 59 -10.56 -3.91 3.15
N LEU A 60 -9.51 -3.89 3.99
CA LEU A 60 -9.50 -3.10 5.21
C LEU A 60 -9.71 -1.61 4.92
N LEU A 61 -9.04 -1.06 3.92
CA LEU A 61 -9.22 0.35 3.54
C LEU A 61 -10.64 0.65 3.05
N SER A 62 -11.27 -0.28 2.32
CA SER A 62 -12.65 -0.11 1.82
C SER A 62 -13.71 -0.05 2.91
N LEU A 63 -13.42 -0.59 4.11
CA LEU A 63 -14.34 -0.52 5.25
C LEU A 63 -14.43 0.88 5.88
N TYR A 64 -13.46 1.75 5.56
CA TYR A 64 -13.34 3.07 6.18
C TYR A 64 -13.33 4.21 5.15
N SER A 65 -12.64 4.04 4.02
CA SER A 65 -12.72 4.99 2.92
C SER A 65 -14.00 4.71 2.15
N ASN A 66 -14.84 5.71 1.91
CA ASN A 66 -16.10 5.60 1.15
C ASN A 66 -15.90 5.19 -0.34
N ILE A 67 -14.75 4.61 -0.69
CA ILE A 67 -14.34 4.19 -2.02
C ILE A 67 -14.73 2.73 -2.20
N PHE A 68 -15.35 2.41 -3.33
CA PHE A 68 -15.74 1.05 -3.68
C PHE A 68 -14.52 0.11 -3.68
N PHE A 69 -14.66 -1.06 -3.03
CA PHE A 69 -13.59 -2.06 -2.92
C PHE A 69 -12.97 -2.44 -4.27
N GLY A 70 -13.79 -2.56 -5.32
CA GLY A 70 -13.32 -2.89 -6.67
C GLY A 70 -12.38 -1.85 -7.29
N VAL A 71 -12.50 -0.57 -6.91
CA VAL A 71 -11.57 0.48 -7.35
C VAL A 71 -10.27 0.40 -6.54
N LEU A 72 -10.39 0.25 -5.22
CA LEU A 72 -9.24 0.17 -4.32
C LEU A 72 -8.33 -1.01 -4.62
N ILE A 73 -8.89 -2.18 -4.88
CA ILE A 73 -8.09 -3.37 -5.21
C ILE A 73 -7.26 -3.15 -6.47
N VAL A 74 -7.83 -2.51 -7.50
CA VAL A 74 -7.12 -2.19 -8.74
C VAL A 74 -5.98 -1.21 -8.44
N PHE A 75 -6.24 -0.18 -7.62
CA PHE A 75 -5.21 0.79 -7.26
C PHE A 75 -4.06 0.15 -6.48
N PHE A 76 -4.37 -0.67 -5.47
CA PHE A 76 -3.37 -1.39 -4.69
C PHE A 76 -2.52 -2.34 -5.55
N ILE A 77 -3.15 -3.06 -6.48
CA ILE A 77 -2.45 -3.96 -7.40
C ILE A 77 -1.52 -3.17 -8.33
N LEU A 78 -2.01 -2.09 -8.94
CA LEU A 78 -1.21 -1.24 -9.83
C LEU A 78 -0.01 -0.63 -9.09
N SER A 79 -0.23 -0.09 -7.89
CA SER A 79 0.86 0.47 -7.08
C SER A 79 1.89 -0.57 -6.66
N SER A 80 1.42 -1.77 -6.30
CA SER A 80 2.29 -2.90 -5.96
C SER A 80 3.08 -3.41 -7.16
N LEU A 81 2.49 -3.40 -8.35
CA LEU A 81 3.17 -3.75 -9.60
C LEU A 81 4.25 -2.74 -9.95
N VAL A 82 4.00 -1.44 -9.80
CA VAL A 82 5.01 -0.38 -9.99
C VAL A 82 6.20 -0.62 -9.06
N THR A 83 5.95 -0.83 -7.77
CA THR A 83 7.02 -1.15 -6.81
C THR A 83 7.75 -2.44 -7.14
N TYR A 84 7.04 -3.50 -7.54
CA TYR A 84 7.64 -4.78 -7.91
C TYR A 84 8.55 -4.65 -9.13
N ILE A 85 8.10 -3.97 -10.18
CA ILE A 85 8.85 -3.79 -11.43
C ILE A 85 10.10 -2.97 -11.17
N LEU A 86 9.99 -1.87 -10.42
CA LEU A 86 11.14 -1.03 -10.08
C LEU A 86 12.14 -1.79 -9.21
N TYR A 87 11.67 -2.46 -8.16
CA TYR A 87 12.54 -3.27 -7.31
C TYR A 87 13.28 -4.35 -8.10
N LYS A 88 12.57 -5.07 -9.00
CA LYS A 88 13.18 -6.13 -9.81
C LYS A 88 14.17 -5.60 -10.85
N LYS A 89 13.89 -4.45 -11.46
CA LYS A 89 14.80 -3.80 -12.42
C LYS A 89 16.05 -3.21 -11.75
N LEU A 90 15.90 -2.73 -10.51
CA LEU A 90 16.97 -2.13 -9.70
C LEU A 90 17.74 -3.17 -8.86
N PHE A 91 17.29 -4.44 -8.88
CA PHE A 91 17.90 -5.54 -8.14
C PHE A 91 19.42 -5.74 -8.36
N PRO A 92 20.00 -5.55 -9.56
CA PRO A 92 21.46 -5.70 -9.72
C PRO A 92 22.27 -4.59 -9.02
N GLN A 93 21.64 -3.55 -8.50
CA GLN A 93 22.29 -2.39 -7.85
C GLN A 93 21.82 -2.16 -6.40
N THR A 94 21.36 -3.21 -5.69
CA THR A 94 20.64 -3.15 -4.39
C THR A 94 21.34 -2.34 -3.30
N ASN A 95 21.23 -1.01 -3.38
CA ASN A 95 21.43 -0.08 -2.29
C ASN A 95 20.08 0.15 -1.60
N PHE A 96 20.12 0.36 -0.29
CA PHE A 96 18.96 0.71 0.52
C PHE A 96 18.14 1.87 -0.07
N ILE A 97 18.82 2.83 -0.70
CA ILE A 97 18.22 3.99 -1.39
C ILE A 97 17.27 3.54 -2.51
N PHE A 98 17.62 2.52 -3.31
CA PHE A 98 16.76 2.05 -4.40
C PHE A 98 15.51 1.32 -3.90
N ILE A 99 15.59 0.69 -2.73
CA ILE A 99 14.41 0.11 -2.06
C ILE A 99 13.45 1.23 -1.68
N ILE A 100 13.95 2.30 -1.05
CA ILE A 100 13.14 3.46 -0.69
C ILE A 100 12.51 4.09 -1.93
N LEU A 101 13.28 4.31 -3.00
CA LEU A 101 12.77 4.86 -4.26
C LEU A 101 11.66 4.00 -4.87
N SER A 102 11.76 2.68 -4.78
CA SER A 102 10.73 1.75 -5.29
C SER A 102 9.43 1.84 -4.48
N ILE A 103 9.52 2.02 -3.15
CA ILE A 103 8.36 2.20 -2.28
C ILE A 103 7.73 3.58 -2.51
N LEU A 104 8.53 4.63 -2.62
CA LEU A 104 8.06 5.99 -2.92
C LEU A 104 7.34 6.07 -4.26
N ALA A 105 7.85 5.40 -5.29
CA ALA A 105 7.17 5.33 -6.58
C ALA A 105 5.81 4.60 -6.49
N GLY A 106 5.71 3.55 -5.67
CA GLY A 106 4.44 2.88 -5.39
C GLY A 106 3.43 3.81 -4.70
N LEU A 107 3.87 4.54 -3.67
CA LEU A 107 3.05 5.53 -2.97
C LEU A 107 2.56 6.63 -3.93
N LEU A 108 3.47 7.20 -4.74
CA LEU A 108 3.12 8.22 -5.73
C LEU A 108 2.12 7.72 -6.76
N SER A 109 2.29 6.48 -7.24
CA SER A 109 1.34 5.91 -8.20
C SER A 109 -0.07 5.78 -7.61
N PHE A 110 -0.18 5.44 -6.32
CA PHE A 110 -1.48 5.36 -5.65
C PHE A 110 -2.13 6.75 -5.55
N GLU A 111 -1.36 7.77 -5.16
CA GLU A 111 -1.86 9.15 -5.06
C GLU A 111 -2.31 9.69 -6.42
N ILE A 112 -1.55 9.43 -7.50
CA ILE A 112 -1.95 9.82 -8.86
C ILE A 112 -3.28 9.17 -9.24
N LEU A 113 -3.46 7.87 -8.98
CA LEU A 113 -4.70 7.16 -9.27
C LEU A 113 -5.87 7.71 -8.45
N ASN A 114 -5.63 8.05 -7.17
CA ASN A 114 -6.64 8.63 -6.28
C ASN A 114 -7.05 10.04 -6.73
N MET A 115 -6.10 10.89 -7.15
CA MET A 115 -6.41 12.19 -7.73
C MET A 115 -7.23 12.05 -9.01
N LEU A 116 -6.84 11.14 -9.91
CA LEU A 116 -7.59 10.89 -11.16
C LEU A 116 -9.03 10.44 -10.88
N LEU A 117 -9.25 9.62 -9.85
CA LEU A 117 -10.59 9.23 -9.43
C LEU A 117 -11.41 10.43 -8.95
N GLN A 118 -10.82 11.32 -8.16
CA GLN A 118 -11.49 12.53 -7.67
C GLN A 118 -11.86 13.49 -8.80
N TYR A 119 -11.07 13.58 -9.87
CA TYR A 119 -11.40 14.39 -11.04
C TYR A 119 -12.45 13.77 -11.97
N ALA A 120 -12.70 12.46 -11.85
CA ALA A 120 -13.64 11.74 -12.72
C ALA A 120 -15.09 11.70 -12.18
N ILE A 121 -15.28 12.04 -10.90
CA ILE A 121 -16.58 12.11 -10.20
C ILE A 121 -17.05 13.56 -10.17
#